data_AF-A0A527ZM19-F1
#
_entry.id   AF-A0A527ZM19-F1
#
_cell.length_a   1.000
_cell.length_b   1.000
_cell.length_c   1.000
_cell.angle_alpha   90.00
_cell.angle_beta   90.00
_cell.angle_gamma   90.00
#
_symmetry.space_group_name_H-M   'P 1'
#
loop_
_entity.id
_entity.type
_entity.pdbx_description
1 polymer ?
#
loop_
_entity_poly.entity_id
_entity_poly.type
_entity_poly.pdbx_seq_one_letter_code
_entity_poly.pdbx_strand_id
1 'polypeptide(L)'
;LDDVPAIRRPLPALAAHAAYAVLPRAVTGQKLRLTIRKSVQEGLEQVARDAATRLGPRLSVAMVLADARTGDILGEVGSADYFDASRSGWIDMTRIVRSPGSTLKPFIYGLAFEQGLLAQETLIDDRPTDFSGYRPKNFDMGYQGDVSIRQALQLSLNVPAISVLDAVGPARLLARFRQAGVTPILPVNKAPGLAIGLGGVGVTLRDLVQLYAGLANGGKAHTLHDGTEPANAERSTATILDDQANWQIT
;
A
#
# COMPACT_ATOMS: atom_id res chain seq x y z
N LEU A 1 21.42 -49.89 -8.10
CA LEU A 1 20.29 -49.16 -7.50
C LEU A 1 20.92 -48.18 -6.54
N ASP A 2 21.01 -46.91 -6.93
CA ASP A 2 21.62 -45.90 -6.07
C ASP A 2 20.82 -45.77 -4.77
N ASP A 3 21.53 -45.60 -3.65
CA ASP A 3 20.96 -45.49 -2.32
C ASP A 3 19.94 -44.35 -2.27
N VAL A 4 18.68 -44.69 -2.03
CA VAL A 4 17.62 -43.70 -1.80
C VAL A 4 17.89 -43.06 -0.42
N PRO A 5 18.03 -41.73 -0.33
CA PRO A 5 18.33 -41.08 0.95
C PRO A 5 17.28 -41.41 2.02
N ALA A 6 17.73 -42.01 3.14
CA ALA A 6 16.86 -42.39 4.26
C ALA A 6 16.24 -41.18 5.00
N ILE A 7 16.74 -39.96 4.75
CA ILE A 7 16.31 -38.74 5.42
C ILE A 7 15.45 -37.91 4.47
N ARG A 8 14.15 -37.86 4.75
CA ARG A 8 13.23 -36.92 4.10
C ARG A 8 13.45 -35.53 4.68
N ARG A 9 14.11 -34.64 3.93
CA ARG A 9 14.19 -33.22 4.29
C ARG A 9 12.85 -32.55 3.97
N PRO A 10 12.34 -31.65 4.83
CA PRO A 10 11.18 -30.85 4.46
C PRO A 10 11.51 -30.04 3.21
N LEU A 11 10.56 -29.97 2.28
CA LEU A 11 10.65 -29.03 1.17
C LEU A 11 10.59 -27.61 1.76
N PRO A 12 11.53 -26.71 1.42
CA PRO A 12 11.44 -25.32 1.84
C PRO A 12 10.11 -24.73 1.31
N ALA A 13 9.26 -24.26 2.21
CA ALA A 13 7.95 -23.69 1.89
C ALA A 13 7.95 -22.15 1.98
N LEU A 14 8.98 -21.52 1.40
CA LEU A 14 9.07 -20.06 1.33
C LEU A 14 8.13 -19.52 0.24
N ALA A 15 7.64 -18.29 0.46
CA ALA A 15 6.76 -17.57 -0.46
C ALA A 15 5.53 -18.39 -0.89
N ALA A 16 4.92 -19.15 0.03
CA ALA A 16 3.82 -20.07 -0.28
C ALA A 16 2.65 -19.39 -1.03
N HIS A 17 2.29 -18.16 -0.64
CA HIS A 17 1.27 -17.37 -1.35
C HIS A 17 1.67 -17.02 -2.78
N ALA A 18 2.90 -16.54 -2.98
CA ALA A 18 3.39 -16.20 -4.32
C ALA A 18 3.51 -17.44 -5.20
N ALA A 19 4.02 -18.55 -4.65
CA ALA A 19 4.08 -19.84 -5.34
C ALA A 19 2.67 -20.30 -5.76
N TYR A 20 1.69 -20.24 -4.86
CA TYR A 20 0.30 -20.61 -5.15
C TYR A 20 -0.31 -19.71 -6.23
N ALA A 21 -0.09 -18.40 -6.16
CA ALA A 21 -0.64 -17.43 -7.11
C ALA A 21 -0.16 -17.65 -8.55
N VAL A 22 1.02 -18.24 -8.75
CA VAL A 22 1.60 -18.46 -10.09
C VAL A 22 1.36 -19.86 -10.63
N LEU A 23 0.84 -20.80 -9.83
CA LEU A 23 0.49 -22.16 -10.27
C LEU A 23 -0.38 -22.19 -11.53
N PRO A 24 -1.42 -21.32 -11.69
CA PRO A 24 -2.24 -21.32 -12.91
C PRO A 24 -1.47 -20.97 -14.18
N ARG A 25 -0.29 -20.34 -14.06
CA ARG A 25 0.60 -19.97 -15.17
C ARG A 25 1.73 -20.97 -15.37
N ALA A 26 1.85 -21.99 -14.52
CA ALA A 26 2.92 -22.96 -14.60
C ALA A 26 2.74 -23.89 -15.79
N VAL A 27 3.74 -23.93 -16.66
CA VAL A 27 3.83 -24.90 -17.76
C VAL A 27 4.80 -26.00 -17.34
N THR A 28 4.36 -27.26 -17.41
CA THR A 28 5.20 -28.41 -17.09
C THR A 28 6.51 -28.36 -17.88
N GLY A 29 7.64 -28.48 -17.17
CA GLY A 29 8.98 -28.43 -17.77
C GLY A 29 9.56 -27.02 -17.92
N GLN A 30 8.80 -25.95 -17.70
CA GLN A 30 9.31 -24.58 -17.68
C GLN A 30 9.56 -24.10 -16.25
N LYS A 31 10.69 -23.43 -16.04
CA LYS A 31 11.02 -22.81 -14.75
C LYS A 31 10.34 -21.44 -14.67
N LEU A 32 9.40 -21.28 -13.75
CA LEU A 32 8.90 -19.96 -13.36
C LEU A 32 9.94 -19.28 -12.47
N ARG A 33 10.25 -18.02 -12.78
CA ARG A 33 11.19 -17.20 -11.99
C ARG A 33 10.48 -15.97 -11.50
N LEU A 34 10.42 -15.82 -10.18
CA LEU A 34 9.91 -14.62 -9.53
C LEU A 34 11.02 -13.59 -9.34
N THR A 35 10.63 -12.33 -9.13
CA THR A 35 11.50 -11.25 -8.66
C THR A 35 11.91 -11.40 -7.18
N ILE A 36 11.20 -12.26 -6.43
CA ILE A 36 11.43 -12.50 -5.00
C ILE A 36 12.88 -12.95 -4.75
N ARG A 37 13.53 -12.29 -3.80
CA ARG A 37 14.86 -12.66 -3.31
C ARG A 37 14.73 -13.53 -2.07
N LYS A 38 15.32 -14.72 -2.11
CA LYS A 38 15.23 -15.71 -1.02
C LYS A 38 15.55 -15.13 0.36
N SER A 39 16.67 -14.43 0.52
CA SER A 39 17.09 -13.87 1.81
C SER A 39 16.13 -12.82 2.36
N VAL A 40 15.53 -12.01 1.47
CA VAL A 40 14.49 -11.05 1.84
C VAL A 40 13.24 -11.77 2.30
N GLN A 41 12.79 -12.77 1.54
CA GLN A 41 11.61 -13.54 1.87
C GLN A 41 11.75 -14.25 3.22
N GLU A 42 12.88 -14.90 3.47
CA GLU A 42 13.17 -15.55 4.75
C GLU A 42 13.09 -14.57 5.93
N GLY A 43 13.68 -13.38 5.76
CA GLY A 43 13.63 -12.32 6.77
C GLY A 43 12.21 -11.80 7.02
N LEU A 44 11.45 -11.49 5.95
CA LEU A 44 10.08 -11.01 6.07
C LEU A 44 9.17 -12.05 6.72
N GLU A 45 9.25 -13.31 6.31
CA GLU A 45 8.44 -14.36 6.94
C GLU A 45 8.79 -14.54 8.42
N GLN A 46 10.06 -14.41 8.80
CA GLN A 46 10.46 -14.46 10.20
C GLN A 46 9.85 -13.29 10.99
N VAL A 47 9.93 -12.07 10.47
CA VAL A 47 9.31 -10.89 11.08
C VAL A 47 7.79 -11.07 11.21
N ALA A 48 7.14 -11.66 10.21
CA ALA A 48 5.70 -11.91 10.22
C ALA A 48 5.30 -12.89 11.32
N ARG A 49 6.03 -14.00 11.46
CA ARG A 49 5.82 -15.00 12.51
C ARG A 49 6.00 -14.38 13.90
N ASP A 50 7.10 -13.67 14.11
CA ASP A 50 7.39 -13.04 15.40
C ASP A 50 6.33 -11.99 15.78
N ALA A 51 5.86 -11.22 14.79
CA ALA A 51 4.78 -10.26 14.99
C ALA A 51 3.46 -10.94 15.34
N ALA A 52 3.08 -12.02 14.62
CA ALA A 52 1.86 -12.75 14.89
C ALA A 52 1.84 -13.38 16.29
N THR A 53 2.98 -13.90 16.77
CA THR A 53 3.08 -14.41 18.15
C THR A 53 2.78 -13.33 19.19
N ARG A 54 3.24 -12.09 18.97
CA ARG A 54 2.97 -10.97 19.88
C ARG A 54 1.53 -10.45 19.80
N LEU A 55 0.96 -10.45 18.60
CA LEU A 55 -0.40 -9.95 18.32
C LEU A 55 -1.50 -10.94 18.76
N GLY A 56 -1.18 -12.23 18.84
CA GLY A 56 -2.09 -13.28 19.26
C GLY A 56 -2.76 -14.02 18.09
N PRO A 57 -3.46 -15.12 18.39
CA PRO A 57 -3.79 -16.17 17.41
C PRO A 57 -4.91 -15.82 16.42
N ARG A 58 -5.51 -14.62 16.48
CA ARG A 58 -6.60 -14.22 15.56
C ARG A 58 -6.23 -13.09 14.62
N LEU A 59 -4.98 -12.62 14.68
CA LEU A 59 -4.50 -11.54 13.84
C LEU A 59 -3.61 -12.09 12.72
N SER A 60 -3.75 -11.49 11.54
CA SER A 60 -2.88 -11.77 10.39
C SER A 60 -1.93 -10.59 10.16
N VAL A 61 -0.83 -10.87 9.47
CA VAL A 61 0.21 -9.90 9.13
C VAL A 61 0.52 -10.07 7.66
N ALA A 62 0.53 -8.97 6.91
CA ALA A 62 1.00 -8.95 5.54
C ALA A 62 2.07 -7.88 5.34
N MET A 63 2.99 -8.17 4.43
CA MET A 63 4.11 -7.31 4.08
C MET A 63 4.43 -7.47 2.59
N VAL A 64 4.78 -6.36 1.94
CA VAL A 64 5.31 -6.33 0.59
C VAL A 64 6.55 -5.45 0.62
N LEU A 65 7.67 -5.95 0.09
CA LEU A 65 8.87 -5.18 -0.16
C LEU A 65 9.10 -5.10 -1.66
N ALA A 66 9.17 -3.89 -2.20
CA ALA A 66 9.41 -3.64 -3.61
C ALA A 66 10.66 -2.77 -3.83
N ASP A 67 11.35 -2.94 -4.97
CA ASP A 67 12.34 -1.98 -5.43
C ASP A 67 11.63 -0.81 -6.12
N ALA A 68 11.71 0.38 -5.51
CA ALA A 68 11.00 1.56 -5.96
C ALA A 68 11.36 2.03 -7.38
N ARG A 69 12.54 1.66 -7.90
CA ARG A 69 13.04 2.09 -9.21
C ARG A 69 12.63 1.15 -10.35
N THR A 70 12.29 -0.09 -10.01
CA THR A 70 12.02 -1.15 -11.01
C THR A 70 10.60 -1.71 -10.92
N GLY A 71 9.94 -1.56 -9.77
CA GLY A 71 8.67 -2.20 -9.48
C GLY A 71 8.78 -3.67 -9.09
N ASP A 72 10.00 -4.23 -9.03
CA ASP A 72 10.21 -5.63 -8.67
C ASP A 72 9.74 -5.90 -7.24
N ILE A 73 8.84 -6.88 -7.06
CA ILE A 73 8.46 -7.38 -5.73
C ILE A 73 9.60 -8.28 -5.22
N LEU A 74 10.37 -7.79 -4.26
CA LEU A 74 11.55 -8.47 -3.72
C LEU A 74 11.20 -9.47 -2.60
N GLY A 75 10.05 -9.31 -1.96
CA GLY A 75 9.52 -10.21 -0.96
C GLY A 75 8.06 -9.91 -0.65
N GLU A 76 7.29 -10.94 -0.38
CA GLU A 76 5.85 -10.85 -0.22
C GLU A 76 5.34 -11.88 0.78
N VAL A 77 4.64 -11.40 1.81
CA VAL A 77 4.07 -12.22 2.86
C VAL A 77 2.60 -11.88 2.97
N GLY A 78 1.72 -12.81 2.57
CA GLY A 78 0.26 -12.67 2.63
C GLY A 78 -0.33 -12.94 4.01
N SER A 79 0.35 -13.74 4.82
CA SER A 79 -0.01 -14.06 6.20
C SER A 79 1.23 -14.54 6.95
N ALA A 80 1.20 -14.53 8.28
CA ALA A 80 2.35 -14.95 9.10
C ALA A 80 2.73 -16.44 8.96
N ASP A 81 1.76 -17.29 8.62
CA ASP A 81 1.98 -18.70 8.31
C ASP A 81 0.84 -19.16 7.40
N TYR A 82 1.19 -19.62 6.20
CA TYR A 82 0.25 -20.09 5.19
C TYR A 82 -0.57 -21.30 5.64
N PHE A 83 0.02 -22.19 6.44
CA PHE A 83 -0.60 -23.46 6.84
C PHE A 83 -1.38 -23.36 8.16
N ASP A 84 -1.34 -22.21 8.82
CA ASP A 84 -2.04 -21.99 10.08
C ASP A 84 -3.54 -21.75 9.85
N ALA A 85 -4.31 -22.83 9.96
CA ALA A 85 -5.75 -22.79 9.77
C ALA A 85 -6.49 -21.97 10.83
N SER A 86 -5.92 -21.81 12.03
CA SER A 86 -6.58 -21.09 13.13
C SER A 86 -6.77 -19.60 12.82
N ARG A 87 -5.97 -19.06 11.89
CA ARG A 87 -6.01 -17.65 11.46
C ARG A 87 -6.28 -17.49 9.96
N SER A 88 -6.74 -18.56 9.31
CA SER A 88 -6.95 -18.60 7.86
C SER A 88 -5.69 -18.20 7.07
N GLY A 89 -4.58 -18.86 7.40
CA GLY A 89 -3.24 -18.59 6.87
C GLY A 89 -3.14 -18.55 5.33
N TRP A 90 -4.01 -19.26 4.63
CA TRP A 90 -4.08 -19.29 3.16
C TRP A 90 -4.61 -17.98 2.53
N ILE A 91 -5.15 -17.05 3.33
CA ILE A 91 -5.63 -15.76 2.82
C ILE A 91 -4.44 -14.84 2.60
N ASP A 92 -4.17 -14.52 1.33
CA ASP A 92 -3.16 -13.56 0.93
C ASP A 92 -3.62 -12.11 1.17
N MET A 93 -3.38 -11.57 2.37
CA MET A 93 -3.78 -10.22 2.73
C MET A 93 -3.06 -9.13 1.91
N THR A 94 -2.03 -9.46 1.11
CA THR A 94 -1.39 -8.48 0.22
C THR A 94 -2.29 -8.08 -0.96
N ARG A 95 -3.21 -8.98 -1.34
CA ARG A 95 -4.15 -8.85 -2.47
C ARG A 95 -5.59 -8.59 -2.01
N ILE A 96 -5.87 -8.64 -0.71
CA ILE A 96 -7.20 -8.34 -0.18
C ILE A 96 -7.41 -6.83 -0.09
N VAL A 97 -8.55 -6.39 -0.62
CA VAL A 97 -8.97 -4.99 -0.57
C VAL A 97 -9.31 -4.60 0.87
N ARG A 98 -8.67 -3.54 1.36
CA ARG A 98 -8.90 -2.96 2.69
C ARG A 98 -8.92 -1.44 2.61
N SER A 99 -9.46 -0.82 3.66
CA SER A 99 -9.35 0.62 3.83
C SER A 99 -7.88 1.00 4.05
N PRO A 100 -7.30 1.92 3.27
CA PRO A 100 -5.94 2.42 3.50
C PRO A 100 -5.85 3.38 4.69
N GLY A 101 -6.99 3.87 5.20
CA GLY A 101 -7.03 4.86 6.28
C GLY A 101 -6.20 6.11 5.96
N SER A 102 -5.48 6.61 6.97
CA SER A 102 -4.68 7.85 6.86
C SER A 102 -3.43 7.73 5.98
N THR A 103 -3.11 6.55 5.45
CA THR A 103 -1.98 6.36 4.53
C THR A 103 -2.16 7.10 3.20
N LEU A 104 -3.37 7.61 2.91
CA LEU A 104 -3.61 8.43 1.72
C LEU A 104 -3.24 9.91 1.90
N LYS A 105 -3.06 10.38 3.14
CA LYS A 105 -2.80 11.80 3.43
C LYS A 105 -1.58 12.38 2.72
N PRO A 106 -0.42 11.70 2.62
CA PRO A 106 0.72 12.22 1.87
C PRO A 106 0.36 12.62 0.42
N PHE A 107 -0.48 11.83 -0.25
CA PHE A 107 -0.92 12.14 -1.63
C PHE A 107 -1.91 13.31 -1.69
N ILE A 108 -2.74 13.48 -0.66
CA ILE A 108 -3.66 14.63 -0.55
C ILE A 108 -2.87 15.93 -0.45
N TYR A 109 -1.92 16.01 0.49
CA TYR A 109 -1.06 17.17 0.67
C TYR A 109 -0.15 17.37 -0.55
N GLY A 110 0.41 16.29 -1.11
CA GLY A 110 1.22 16.32 -2.33
C GLY A 110 0.50 16.99 -3.49
N LEU A 111 -0.75 16.60 -3.77
CA LEU A 111 -1.54 17.23 -4.85
C LEU A 111 -1.87 18.69 -4.58
N ALA A 112 -1.93 19.12 -3.32
CA ALA A 112 -2.12 20.52 -2.96
C ALA A 112 -0.82 21.33 -3.16
N PHE A 113 0.34 20.75 -2.84
CA PHE A 113 1.65 21.33 -3.16
C PHE A 113 1.84 21.48 -4.67
N GLU A 114 1.51 20.45 -5.44
CA GLU A 114 1.60 20.43 -6.91
C GLU A 114 0.74 21.53 -7.56
N GLN A 115 -0.42 21.83 -6.98
CA GLN A 115 -1.30 22.90 -7.45
C GLN A 115 -0.91 24.29 -6.91
N GLY A 116 0.13 24.39 -6.08
CA GLY A 116 0.53 25.65 -5.45
C GLY A 116 -0.50 26.21 -4.46
N LEU A 117 -1.39 25.37 -3.92
CA LEU A 117 -2.45 25.80 -2.99
C LEU A 117 -1.90 26.10 -1.59
N LEU A 118 -0.81 25.45 -1.21
CA LEU A 118 -0.20 25.55 0.12
C LEU A 118 1.27 25.13 0.07
N ALA A 119 1.99 25.37 1.17
CA ALA A 119 3.37 24.95 1.41
C ALA A 119 3.48 24.33 2.82
N GLN A 120 4.61 23.69 3.15
CA GLN A 120 4.82 23.00 4.43
C GLN A 120 4.48 23.87 5.67
N GLU A 121 4.83 25.16 5.63
CA GLU A 121 4.63 26.10 6.74
C GLU A 121 3.33 26.92 6.62
N THR A 122 2.49 26.65 5.62
CA THR A 122 1.15 27.24 5.56
C THR A 122 0.37 26.81 6.79
N LEU A 123 -0.25 27.76 7.49
CA LEU A 123 -1.11 27.48 8.63
C LEU A 123 -2.48 27.00 8.15
N ILE A 124 -3.02 26.01 8.86
CA ILE A 124 -4.34 25.45 8.65
C ILE A 124 -5.01 25.19 10.00
N ASP A 125 -6.33 25.30 10.01
CA ASP A 125 -7.14 25.09 11.19
C ASP A 125 -7.47 23.60 11.41
N ASP A 126 -7.24 23.14 12.64
CA ASP A 126 -7.73 21.88 13.18
C ASP A 126 -8.76 22.16 14.30
N ARG A 127 -10.00 22.41 13.91
CA ARG A 127 -11.17 22.66 14.78
C ARG A 127 -12.39 21.86 14.27
N PRO A 128 -13.48 21.71 15.04
CA PRO A 128 -14.70 21.08 14.53
C PRO A 128 -15.20 21.79 13.26
N THR A 129 -15.22 21.08 12.13
CA THR A 129 -15.64 21.63 10.84
C THR A 129 -16.70 20.74 10.20
N ASP A 130 -17.65 21.36 9.51
CA ASP A 130 -18.73 20.69 8.80
C ASP A 130 -18.56 20.87 7.29
N PHE A 131 -18.27 19.76 6.60
CA PHE A 131 -18.16 19.69 5.15
C PHE A 131 -19.48 19.17 4.57
N SER A 132 -20.50 20.03 4.55
CA SER A 132 -21.84 19.71 4.01
C SER A 132 -22.48 18.45 4.61
N GLY A 133 -22.42 18.31 5.93
CA GLY A 133 -22.94 17.19 6.71
C GLY A 133 -21.88 16.16 7.09
N TYR A 134 -20.66 16.25 6.54
CA TYR A 134 -19.54 15.39 6.92
C TYR A 134 -18.67 16.08 7.96
N ARG A 135 -18.55 15.47 9.15
CA ARG A 135 -17.82 16.03 10.30
C ARG A 135 -16.72 15.05 10.75
N PRO A 136 -15.52 15.12 10.16
CA PRO A 136 -14.41 14.27 10.58
C PRO A 136 -13.98 14.61 12.01
N LYS A 137 -13.52 13.61 12.76
CA LYS A 137 -12.93 13.78 14.09
C LYS A 137 -11.51 13.23 14.10
N ASN A 138 -10.61 13.85 14.85
CA ASN A 138 -9.27 13.33 15.06
C ASN A 138 -9.30 12.06 15.90
N PHE A 139 -8.25 11.24 15.78
CA PHE A 139 -8.16 9.96 16.47
C PHE A 139 -8.11 10.11 18.00
N ASP A 140 -7.42 11.14 18.49
CA ASP A 140 -7.30 11.50 19.90
C ASP A 140 -8.49 12.33 20.43
N MET A 141 -9.49 12.60 19.57
CA MET A 141 -10.67 13.43 19.87
C MET A 141 -10.33 14.86 20.33
N GLY A 142 -9.07 15.29 20.19
CA GLY A 142 -8.59 16.65 20.46
C GLY A 142 -8.52 17.49 19.18
N TYR A 143 -8.43 18.80 19.36
CA TYR A 143 -8.24 19.78 18.30
C TYR A 143 -7.01 20.61 18.64
N GLN A 144 -6.11 20.78 17.67
CA GLN A 144 -4.83 21.46 17.85
C GLN A 144 -4.91 22.97 17.58
N GLY A 145 -6.05 23.46 17.06
CA GLY A 145 -6.17 24.86 16.63
C GLY A 145 -5.36 25.11 15.36
N ASP A 146 -4.66 26.24 15.28
CA ASP A 146 -3.87 26.56 14.09
C ASP A 146 -2.54 25.79 14.13
N VAL A 147 -2.30 24.99 13.08
CA VAL A 147 -1.08 24.19 12.91
C VAL A 147 -0.52 24.39 11.52
N SER A 148 0.79 24.16 11.33
CA SER A 148 1.36 24.08 9.98
C SER A 148 0.89 22.82 9.25
N ILE A 149 0.89 22.85 7.92
CA ILE A 149 0.66 21.64 7.09
C ILE A 149 1.65 20.52 7.44
N ARG A 150 2.91 20.86 7.72
CA ARG A 150 3.93 19.92 8.21
C ARG A 150 3.47 19.21 9.48
N GLN A 151 3.05 19.97 10.49
CA GLN A 151 2.58 19.41 11.75
C GLN A 151 1.30 18.58 11.56
N ALA A 152 0.37 19.06 10.75
CA ALA A 152 -0.88 18.36 10.45
C ALA A 152 -0.63 16.97 9.83
N LEU A 153 0.32 16.87 8.90
CA LEU A 153 0.70 15.58 8.30
C LEU A 153 1.45 14.69 9.29
N GLN A 154 2.41 15.24 10.06
CA GLN A 154 3.18 14.48 11.06
C GLN A 154 2.30 13.89 12.17
N LEU A 155 1.31 14.65 12.63
CA LEU A 155 0.33 14.22 13.62
C LEU A 155 -0.83 13.42 13.00
N SER A 156 -0.87 13.33 11.66
CA SER A 156 -1.95 12.70 10.92
C SER A 156 -3.33 13.22 11.36
N LEU A 157 -3.50 14.54 11.41
CA LEU A 157 -4.78 15.16 11.76
C LEU A 157 -5.81 14.93 10.65
N ASN A 158 -7.06 14.69 11.03
CA ASN A 158 -8.13 14.35 10.09
C ASN A 158 -8.78 15.59 9.51
N VAL A 159 -9.04 16.63 10.33
CA VAL A 159 -9.72 17.84 9.83
C VAL A 159 -8.87 18.56 8.78
N PRO A 160 -7.58 18.87 9.01
CA PRO A 160 -6.75 19.52 7.99
C PRO A 160 -6.65 18.70 6.71
N ALA A 161 -6.49 17.37 6.81
CA ALA A 161 -6.41 16.51 5.64
C ALA A 161 -7.69 16.55 4.80
N ILE A 162 -8.87 16.62 5.45
CA ILE A 162 -10.14 16.74 4.74
C ILE A 162 -10.33 18.13 4.14
N SER A 163 -9.96 19.20 4.84
CA SER A 163 -9.97 20.56 4.30
C SER A 163 -9.11 20.68 3.03
N VAL A 164 -7.92 20.08 3.04
CA VAL A 164 -7.04 20.06 1.87
C VAL A 164 -7.62 19.21 0.75
N LEU A 165 -8.20 18.04 1.07
CA LEU A 165 -8.85 17.19 0.06
C LEU A 165 -10.05 17.87 -0.60
N ASP A 166 -10.80 18.66 0.16
CA ASP A 166 -11.92 19.45 -0.37
C ASP A 166 -11.44 20.49 -1.39
N ALA A 167 -10.35 21.19 -1.08
CA ALA A 167 -9.72 22.13 -2.00
C ALA A 167 -9.11 21.47 -3.25
N VAL A 168 -8.47 20.30 -3.10
CA VAL A 168 -7.85 19.54 -4.21
C VAL A 168 -8.88 18.83 -5.10
N GLY A 169 -9.95 18.35 -4.50
CA GLY A 169 -10.99 17.53 -5.13
C GLY A 169 -10.72 16.02 -5.03
N PRO A 170 -11.62 15.23 -4.40
CA PRO A 170 -11.51 13.76 -4.30
C PRO A 170 -11.34 13.03 -5.64
N ALA A 171 -11.99 13.52 -6.70
CA ALA A 171 -11.90 12.93 -8.03
C ALA A 171 -10.48 13.01 -8.61
N ARG A 172 -9.74 14.09 -8.33
CA ARG A 172 -8.37 14.29 -8.81
C ARG A 172 -7.40 13.31 -8.15
N LEU A 173 -7.56 13.07 -6.85
CA LEU A 173 -6.79 12.06 -6.12
C LEU A 173 -6.96 10.66 -6.74
N LEU A 174 -8.21 10.24 -6.99
CA LEU A 174 -8.46 8.94 -7.59
C LEU A 174 -8.00 8.87 -9.06
N ALA A 175 -8.13 9.95 -9.82
CA ALA A 175 -7.61 10.01 -11.18
C ALA A 175 -6.08 9.83 -11.19
N ARG A 176 -5.37 10.46 -10.25
CA ARG A 176 -3.92 10.31 -10.10
C ARG A 176 -3.52 8.86 -9.80
N PHE A 177 -4.26 8.19 -8.91
CA PHE A 177 -4.01 6.77 -8.62
C PHE A 177 -4.26 5.88 -9.84
N ARG A 178 -5.35 6.10 -10.59
CA ARG A 178 -5.66 5.35 -11.81
C ARG A 178 -4.60 5.52 -12.89
N GLN A 179 -4.08 6.74 -13.05
CA GLN A 179 -2.96 7.00 -13.96
C GLN A 179 -1.71 6.18 -13.58
N ALA A 180 -1.51 5.95 -12.28
CA ALA A 180 -0.46 5.09 -11.77
C ALA A 180 -0.81 3.60 -11.74
N GLY A 181 -1.86 3.16 -12.44
CA GLY A 181 -2.26 1.76 -12.51
C GLY A 181 -2.93 1.22 -11.23
N VAL A 182 -3.15 2.07 -10.23
CA VAL A 182 -3.88 1.71 -9.01
C VAL A 182 -5.35 2.04 -9.21
N THR A 183 -6.24 1.08 -9.03
CA THR A 183 -7.68 1.27 -9.21
C THR A 183 -8.42 1.15 -7.88
N PRO A 184 -8.58 2.25 -7.13
CA PRO A 184 -9.26 2.21 -5.84
C PRO A 184 -10.74 1.84 -6.01
N ILE A 185 -11.23 0.99 -5.12
CA ILE A 185 -12.60 0.50 -5.11
C ILE A 185 -13.46 1.41 -4.25
N LEU A 186 -14.47 2.02 -4.87
CA LEU A 186 -15.46 2.83 -4.16
C LEU A 186 -16.66 1.96 -3.74
N PRO A 187 -17.40 2.37 -2.70
CA PRO A 187 -18.70 1.79 -2.41
C PRO A 187 -19.62 1.87 -3.64
N VAL A 188 -20.44 0.83 -3.84
CA VAL A 188 -21.37 0.73 -4.97
C VAL A 188 -22.25 1.97 -5.08
N ASN A 189 -22.39 2.50 -6.29
CA ASN A 189 -23.19 3.68 -6.62
C ASN A 189 -22.81 4.98 -5.88
N LYS A 190 -21.57 5.10 -5.39
CA LYS A 190 -21.08 6.34 -4.77
C LYS A 190 -20.02 7.03 -5.62
N ALA A 191 -20.20 8.34 -5.80
CA ALA A 191 -19.17 9.19 -6.35
C ALA A 191 -18.00 9.35 -5.34
N PRO A 192 -16.78 9.70 -5.82
CA PRO A 192 -15.67 10.06 -4.94
C PRO A 192 -16.06 11.24 -4.04
N GLY A 193 -15.96 11.07 -2.73
CA GLY A 193 -16.25 12.12 -1.75
C GLY A 193 -15.14 12.23 -0.70
N LEU A 194 -15.23 13.20 0.20
CA LEU A 194 -14.19 13.50 1.20
C LEU A 194 -13.81 12.31 2.09
N ALA A 195 -14.76 11.40 2.33
CA ALA A 195 -14.52 10.19 3.11
C ALA A 195 -13.34 9.34 2.59
N ILE A 196 -12.99 9.41 1.30
CA ILE A 196 -11.82 8.68 0.77
C ILE A 196 -10.52 9.09 1.48
N GLY A 197 -10.41 10.36 1.93
CA GLY A 197 -9.21 10.85 2.60
C GLY A 197 -8.93 10.20 3.96
N LEU A 198 -9.97 9.63 4.58
CA LEU A 198 -9.87 8.87 5.83
C LEU A 198 -10.11 7.36 5.61
N GLY A 199 -9.97 6.89 4.38
CA GLY A 199 -10.09 5.46 4.06
C GLY A 199 -11.48 4.98 3.65
N GLY A 200 -12.39 5.87 3.25
CA GLY A 200 -13.67 5.55 2.60
C GLY A 200 -13.54 4.97 1.18
N VAL A 201 -12.43 4.28 0.91
CA VAL A 201 -12.06 3.65 -0.36
C VAL A 201 -11.30 2.36 -0.06
N GLY A 202 -11.39 1.37 -0.94
CA GLY A 202 -10.63 0.12 -0.86
C GLY A 202 -9.42 0.12 -1.78
N VAL A 203 -8.27 -0.32 -1.27
CA VAL A 203 -7.06 -0.63 -2.06
C VAL A 203 -6.44 -1.93 -1.56
N THR A 204 -5.62 -2.60 -2.37
CA THR A 204 -4.78 -3.71 -1.90
C THR A 204 -3.51 -3.18 -1.24
N LEU A 205 -2.79 -4.02 -0.49
CA LEU A 205 -1.49 -3.64 0.05
C LEU A 205 -0.47 -3.42 -1.08
N ARG A 206 -0.53 -4.23 -2.15
CA ARG A 206 0.29 -4.03 -3.35
C ARG A 206 0.07 -2.64 -3.96
N ASP A 207 -1.19 -2.22 -4.14
CA ASP A 207 -1.53 -0.89 -4.63
C ASP A 207 -0.92 0.21 -3.75
N LEU A 208 -1.05 0.06 -2.43
CA LEU A 208 -0.53 1.05 -1.49
C LEU A 208 1.00 1.12 -1.55
N VAL A 209 1.68 -0.02 -1.60
CA VAL A 209 3.14 -0.10 -1.73
C VAL A 209 3.60 0.50 -3.06
N GLN A 210 2.85 0.31 -4.15
CA GLN A 210 3.14 0.93 -5.45
C GLN A 210 3.14 2.46 -5.37
N LEU A 211 2.12 3.04 -4.72
CA LEU A 211 2.03 4.49 -4.55
C LEU A 211 3.19 5.02 -3.69
N TYR A 212 3.51 4.35 -2.58
CA TYR A 212 4.61 4.75 -1.71
C TYR A 212 5.99 4.54 -2.36
N ALA A 213 6.16 3.50 -3.18
CA ALA A 213 7.33 3.32 -4.01
C ALA A 213 7.49 4.50 -4.99
N GLY A 214 6.38 5.02 -5.52
CA GLY A 214 6.38 6.25 -6.30
C GLY A 214 6.94 7.45 -5.54
N LEU A 215 6.55 7.64 -4.28
CA LEU A 215 7.08 8.74 -3.45
C LEU A 215 8.59 8.59 -3.24
N ALA A 216 9.04 7.38 -2.93
CA ALA A 216 10.45 7.05 -2.77
C ALA A 216 11.27 7.18 -4.07
N ASN A 217 10.60 7.19 -5.23
CA ASN A 217 11.21 7.27 -6.57
C ASN A 217 10.92 8.62 -7.24
N GLY A 218 10.95 9.72 -6.47
CA GLY A 218 10.79 11.07 -7.00
C GLY A 218 9.40 11.31 -7.61
N GLY A 219 8.35 10.77 -6.99
CA GLY A 219 6.98 10.91 -7.49
C GLY A 219 6.65 10.03 -8.70
N LYS A 220 7.52 9.10 -9.11
CA LYS A 220 7.30 8.20 -10.26
C LYS A 220 7.02 6.77 -9.81
N ALA A 221 5.76 6.34 -9.94
CA ALA A 221 5.34 4.99 -9.59
C ALA A 221 5.52 4.05 -10.78
N HIS A 222 6.30 2.98 -10.58
CA HIS A 222 6.35 1.83 -11.49
C HIS A 222 5.27 0.83 -11.09
N THR A 223 4.59 0.23 -12.07
CA THR A 223 3.67 -0.89 -11.77
C THR A 223 4.44 -2.02 -11.09
N LEU A 224 3.98 -2.47 -9.93
CA LEU A 224 4.60 -3.57 -9.22
C LEU A 224 4.36 -4.88 -9.97
N HIS A 225 5.41 -5.69 -10.06
CA HIS A 225 5.40 -6.95 -10.80
C HIS A 225 6.18 -8.02 -10.06
N ASP A 226 5.76 -9.28 -10.23
CA ASP A 226 6.39 -10.44 -9.59
C ASP A 226 7.28 -11.24 -10.55
N GLY A 227 7.42 -10.79 -11.80
CA GLY A 227 8.23 -11.40 -12.84
C GLY A 227 7.52 -12.51 -13.62
N THR A 228 6.24 -12.77 -13.34
CA THR A 228 5.43 -13.76 -14.06
C THR A 228 4.48 -13.17 -15.10
N GLU A 229 4.53 -11.86 -15.28
CA GLU A 229 3.82 -11.14 -16.32
C GLU A 229 4.36 -11.54 -17.71
N PRO A 230 3.52 -11.51 -18.77
CA PRO A 230 3.97 -11.72 -20.13
C PRO A 230 5.16 -10.83 -20.49
N ALA A 231 6.08 -11.32 -21.34
CA ALA A 231 7.29 -10.56 -21.73
C ALA A 231 6.98 -9.21 -22.41
N ASN A 232 5.77 -9.05 -22.95
CA ASN A 232 5.26 -7.82 -23.57
C ASN A 232 4.34 -7.01 -22.65
N ALA A 233 4.21 -7.36 -21.36
CA ALA A 233 3.45 -6.56 -20.42
C ALA A 233 4.10 -5.17 -20.30
N GLU A 234 3.32 -4.13 -20.57
CA GLU A 234 3.79 -2.75 -20.45
C GLU A 234 4.15 -2.47 -19.00
N ARG A 235 5.45 -2.25 -18.76
CA ARG A 235 5.95 -1.73 -17.48
C ARG A 235 5.68 -0.24 -17.44
N SER A 236 4.44 0.11 -17.11
CA SER A 236 4.03 1.51 -17.08
C SER A 236 4.71 2.23 -15.91
N THR A 237 5.18 3.44 -16.18
CA THR A 237 5.66 4.38 -15.18
C THR A 237 4.76 5.59 -15.25
N ALA A 238 4.24 6.04 -14.11
CA ALA A 238 3.38 7.20 -14.04
C ALA A 238 3.83 8.16 -12.95
N THR A 239 3.65 9.45 -13.21
CA THR A 239 3.89 10.50 -12.23
C THR A 239 2.69 10.60 -11.29
N ILE A 240 2.87 10.19 -10.03
CA ILE A 240 1.89 10.36 -8.96
C ILE A 240 1.93 11.76 -8.33
N LEU A 241 3.11 12.39 -8.31
CA LEU A 241 3.37 13.76 -7.88
C LEU A 241 4.56 14.28 -8.69
N ASP A 242 4.57 15.56 -9.05
CA ASP A 242 5.77 16.18 -9.60
C ASP A 242 6.93 16.22 -8.58
N ASP A 243 8.14 16.47 -9.08
CA ASP A 243 9.36 16.41 -8.27
C ASP A 243 9.34 17.41 -7.10
N GLN A 244 8.76 18.61 -7.31
CA GLN A 244 8.72 19.67 -6.29
C GLN A 244 7.72 19.33 -5.18
N ALA A 245 6.53 18.89 -5.54
CA ALA A 245 5.50 18.44 -4.61
C ALA A 245 5.94 17.18 -3.85
N ASN A 246 6.62 16.25 -4.52
CA ASN A 246 7.17 15.06 -3.88
C ASN A 246 8.25 15.42 -2.85
N TRP A 247 9.14 16.37 -3.15
CA TRP A 247 10.15 16.87 -2.21
C TRP A 247 9.52 17.53 -0.97
N GLN A 248 8.36 18.16 -1.12
CA GLN A 248 7.63 18.70 0.03
C GLN A 248 7.04 17.60 0.94
N ILE A 249 6.96 16.35 0.46
CA ILE A 249 6.42 15.19 1.20
C ILE A 249 7.51 14.33 1.83
N THR A 250 8.62 14.10 1.12
CA THR A 250 9.69 13.14 1.50
C THR A 250 10.85 13.81 2.23
#